data_AF-A0A2M9BSG7-F1
#
_entry.id   AF-A0A2M9BSG7-F1
#
_cell.length_a   1.000
_cell.length_b   1.000
_cell.length_c   1.000
_cell.angle_alpha   90.00
_cell.angle_beta   90.00
_cell.angle_gamma   90.00
#
_symmetry.space_group_name_H-M   'P 1'
#
loop_
_entity.id
_entity.type
_entity.pdbx_description
1 polymer ?
#
loop_
_entity_poly.entity_id
_entity_poly.type
_entity_poly.pdbx_seq_one_letter_code
_entity_poly.pdbx_strand_id
1 'polypeptide(L)'
;MKGAFWKKYWLLLVTLWLAAPVVAQNVPPEKPKVTRILFVLDASGSMMAPWEGKPRWDVARSLLSKMVDSLNAYPNLELALRAYGHQHPNSENNCEDSKLEVPFAPKNAKAIKARLATLKAQGNTPITYSILQSAGDFPTDKSSRNVLILITDGLESCKGDPCATSVALQRKHVFLRPFIIGLGAERDFGKQLECLGQYYNAADVSTFRTILDNVISQTLTKTTVSINLTDEAGKPVESNVNMTFVNNVTETPEYNYVHYRDAQGKPDVLDIDALQSYDLVINTVPPVRQANLPIRPGKANVLTYKTPQGTLALQSPNISPNPYGKVQAVVRAQGNPATVVSLNVGTKQKLLAGNYEVELLTLPRIVRRISIRQGQETAVTYDAPGTLNIVTDLKGYGSIYRLNNDESQTWVYNLPEGSSKVNLPMQPGAYRLVFRTATATGSKFTDVRNFTIRSGQTSSVSMFSK
;
A
#
# COMPACT_ATOMS: atom_id res chain seq x y z
N MET A 1 1.77 -85.46 -20.32
CA MET A 1 1.81 -84.54 -19.17
C MET A 1 1.72 -83.10 -19.67
N LYS A 2 0.64 -82.39 -19.30
CA LYS A 2 0.36 -80.92 -19.39
C LYS A 2 0.42 -80.32 -20.82
N GLY A 3 -0.67 -80.00 -21.53
CA GLY A 3 -1.80 -79.10 -21.21
C GLY A 3 -1.62 -77.79 -22.00
N ALA A 4 -2.12 -77.66 -23.23
CA ALA A 4 -3.44 -77.13 -23.66
C ALA A 4 -3.44 -75.64 -24.10
N PHE A 5 -3.85 -75.44 -25.36
CA PHE A 5 -4.71 -74.36 -25.91
C PHE A 5 -4.33 -72.86 -25.78
N TRP A 6 -3.95 -72.30 -26.94
CA TRP A 6 -4.48 -71.09 -27.61
C TRP A 6 -5.25 -70.04 -26.79
N LYS A 7 -4.77 -68.78 -26.80
CA LYS A 7 -5.61 -67.56 -26.97
C LYS A 7 -4.77 -66.30 -27.25
N LYS A 8 -4.99 -65.70 -28.42
CA LYS A 8 -4.83 -64.27 -28.67
C LYS A 8 -5.78 -63.50 -27.73
N TYR A 9 -5.32 -62.41 -27.11
CA TYR A 9 -6.03 -61.16 -26.74
C TYR A 9 -5.40 -60.50 -25.49
N TRP A 10 -5.41 -59.15 -25.49
CA TRP A 10 -5.18 -58.21 -24.37
C TRP A 10 -3.73 -58.00 -23.90
N LEU A 11 -3.19 -56.79 -23.72
CA LEU A 11 -3.79 -55.50 -23.34
C LEU A 11 -3.03 -54.31 -23.97
N LEU A 12 -3.79 -53.42 -24.61
CA LEU A 12 -3.44 -52.01 -24.81
C LEU A 12 -3.30 -51.34 -23.44
N LEU A 13 -2.08 -50.98 -23.06
CA LEU A 13 -1.83 -50.06 -21.94
C LEU A 13 -2.07 -48.63 -22.45
N VAL A 14 -3.33 -48.21 -22.38
CA VAL A 14 -3.75 -46.81 -22.52
C VAL A 14 -3.08 -46.02 -21.39
N THR A 15 -2.03 -45.27 -21.72
CA THR A 15 -1.51 -44.20 -20.86
C THR A 15 -2.58 -43.11 -20.79
N LEU A 16 -3.47 -43.22 -19.82
CA LEU A 16 -4.43 -42.20 -19.44
C LEU A 16 -3.63 -41.04 -18.81
N TRP A 17 -3.14 -40.12 -19.65
CA TRP A 17 -2.68 -38.81 -19.18
C TRP A 17 -3.87 -38.10 -18.56
N LEU A 18 -3.90 -38.04 -17.23
CA LEU A 18 -4.74 -37.12 -16.46
C LEU A 18 -4.31 -35.69 -16.81
N ALA A 19 -4.87 -35.15 -17.89
CA ALA A 19 -4.86 -33.72 -18.16
C ALA A 19 -5.72 -33.05 -17.08
N ALA A 20 -5.07 -32.56 -16.01
CA ALA A 20 -5.72 -31.66 -15.09
C ALA A 20 -6.24 -30.45 -15.89
N PRO A 21 -7.51 -30.02 -15.71
CA PRO A 21 -8.01 -28.85 -16.40
C PRO A 21 -7.20 -27.65 -15.90
N VAL A 22 -6.41 -27.05 -16.80
CA VAL A 22 -5.87 -25.71 -16.60
C VAL A 22 -7.09 -24.79 -16.57
N VAL A 23 -7.53 -24.43 -15.36
CA VAL A 23 -8.54 -23.38 -15.19
C VAL A 23 -7.86 -22.07 -15.56
N ALA A 24 -7.93 -21.69 -16.83
CA ALA A 24 -7.62 -20.35 -17.26
C ALA A 24 -8.56 -19.40 -16.50
N GLN A 25 -7.99 -18.44 -15.76
CA GLN A 25 -8.76 -17.37 -15.12
C GLN A 25 -9.24 -16.40 -16.21
N ASN A 26 -10.25 -16.81 -16.98
CA ASN A 26 -10.95 -15.93 -17.90
C ASN A 26 -11.90 -15.05 -17.06
N VAL A 27 -11.41 -13.88 -16.68
CA VAL A 27 -12.27 -12.84 -16.09
C VAL A 27 -13.28 -12.41 -17.16
N PRO A 28 -14.60 -12.46 -16.90
CA PRO A 28 -15.60 -12.01 -17.85
C PRO A 28 -15.37 -10.53 -18.21
N PRO A 29 -15.69 -10.12 -19.44
CA PRO A 29 -15.50 -8.73 -19.87
C PRO A 29 -16.24 -7.78 -18.92
N GLU A 30 -15.51 -6.79 -18.41
CA GLU A 30 -16.01 -5.83 -17.43
C GLU A 30 -17.18 -5.04 -18.04
N LYS A 31 -18.36 -5.09 -17.40
CA LYS A 31 -19.50 -4.27 -17.82
C LYS A 31 -19.13 -2.78 -17.71
N PRO A 32 -19.51 -1.94 -18.68
CA PRO A 32 -19.20 -0.51 -18.61
C PRO A 32 -19.81 0.10 -17.35
N LYS A 33 -18.97 0.76 -16.55
CA LYS A 33 -19.37 1.39 -15.28
C LYS A 33 -20.27 2.59 -15.57
N VAL A 34 -21.37 2.71 -14.83
CA VAL A 34 -22.22 3.91 -14.88
C VAL A 34 -21.47 5.03 -14.17
N THR A 35 -21.44 6.21 -14.78
CA THR A 35 -20.97 7.42 -14.11
C THR A 35 -22.19 8.22 -13.66
N ARG A 36 -22.16 8.73 -12.43
CA ARG A 36 -23.20 9.58 -11.86
C ARG A 36 -22.63 10.95 -11.58
N ILE A 37 -23.27 11.99 -12.10
CA ILE A 37 -22.86 13.37 -11.86
C ILE A 37 -24.00 14.11 -11.17
N LEU A 38 -23.76 14.48 -9.91
CA LEU A 38 -24.60 15.41 -9.17
C LEU A 38 -24.05 16.82 -9.35
N PHE A 39 -24.83 17.69 -9.97
CA PHE A 39 -24.56 19.12 -9.93
C PHE A 39 -25.11 19.68 -8.62
N VAL A 40 -24.26 20.32 -7.84
CA VAL A 40 -24.65 21.10 -6.67
C VAL A 40 -24.47 22.57 -7.01
N LEU A 41 -25.59 23.24 -7.28
CA LEU A 41 -25.61 24.61 -7.76
C LEU A 41 -25.89 25.58 -6.61
N ASP A 42 -25.00 26.55 -6.46
CA ASP A 42 -25.19 27.72 -5.63
C ASP A 42 -26.27 28.63 -6.23
N ALA A 43 -27.33 28.82 -5.47
CA ALA A 43 -28.40 29.74 -5.76
C ALA A 43 -28.60 30.69 -4.55
N SER A 44 -27.52 31.02 -3.86
CA SER A 44 -27.52 32.01 -2.79
C SER A 44 -27.60 33.45 -3.33
N GLY A 45 -27.91 34.41 -2.47
CA GLY A 45 -28.01 35.81 -2.86
C GLY A 45 -26.70 36.41 -3.41
N SER A 46 -25.53 35.88 -3.04
CA SER A 46 -24.23 36.34 -3.59
C SER A 46 -24.12 36.11 -5.09
N MET A 47 -24.78 35.07 -5.61
CA MET A 47 -24.83 34.77 -7.05
C MET A 47 -25.53 35.84 -7.89
N MET A 48 -26.22 36.80 -7.27
CA MET A 48 -26.79 37.95 -7.98
C MET A 48 -25.75 39.06 -8.26
N ALA A 49 -24.54 38.96 -7.70
CA ALA A 49 -23.45 39.88 -7.99
C ALA A 49 -23.07 39.85 -9.50
N PRO A 50 -22.67 40.99 -10.07
CA PRO A 50 -22.27 41.06 -11.47
C PRO A 50 -20.92 40.38 -11.70
N TRP A 51 -20.81 39.68 -12.84
CA TRP A 51 -19.59 39.14 -13.41
C TRP A 51 -19.66 39.30 -14.93
N GLU A 52 -18.69 40.04 -15.50
CA GLU A 52 -18.68 40.43 -16.92
C GLU A 52 -19.99 41.09 -17.40
N GLY A 53 -20.58 41.93 -16.55
CA GLY A 53 -21.79 42.68 -16.88
C GLY A 53 -23.09 41.86 -16.81
N LYS A 54 -23.06 40.61 -16.33
CA LYS A 54 -24.25 39.77 -16.07
C LYS A 54 -24.24 39.21 -14.66
N PRO A 55 -25.38 38.91 -14.04
CA PRO A 55 -25.40 38.19 -12.76
C PRO A 55 -24.68 36.83 -12.86
N ARG A 56 -23.85 36.47 -11.88
CA ARG A 56 -23.19 35.14 -11.81
C ARG A 56 -24.19 34.00 -11.94
N TRP A 57 -25.37 34.16 -11.35
CA TRP A 57 -26.50 33.25 -11.46
C TRP A 57 -26.91 32.95 -12.91
N ASP A 58 -27.06 33.99 -13.74
CA ASP A 58 -27.48 33.82 -15.14
C ASP A 58 -26.42 33.09 -15.96
N VAL A 59 -25.15 33.37 -15.67
CA VAL A 59 -24.01 32.68 -16.26
C VAL A 59 -24.02 31.21 -15.85
N ALA A 60 -24.04 30.90 -14.55
CA ALA A 60 -24.05 29.54 -14.04
C ALA A 60 -25.22 28.71 -14.61
N ARG A 61 -26.43 29.27 -14.60
CA ARG A 61 -27.64 28.66 -15.16
C ARG A 61 -27.51 28.37 -16.66
N SER A 62 -27.05 29.35 -17.44
CA SER A 62 -26.89 29.18 -18.89
C SER A 62 -25.84 28.12 -19.23
N LEU A 63 -24.73 28.09 -18.50
CA LEU A 63 -23.64 27.14 -18.70
C LEU A 63 -24.05 25.73 -18.32
N LEU A 64 -24.67 25.55 -17.15
CA LEU A 64 -25.16 24.26 -16.72
C LEU A 64 -26.22 23.71 -17.68
N SER A 65 -27.12 24.56 -18.19
CA SER A 65 -28.12 24.18 -19.19
C SER A 65 -27.50 23.62 -20.48
N LYS A 66 -26.49 24.30 -21.04
CA LYS A 66 -25.75 23.81 -22.22
C LYS A 66 -24.94 22.55 -21.93
N MET A 67 -24.39 22.45 -20.72
CA MET A 67 -23.58 21.33 -20.28
C MET A 67 -24.41 20.05 -20.20
N VAL A 68 -25.57 20.10 -19.52
CA VAL A 68 -26.42 18.91 -19.39
C VAL A 68 -26.92 18.42 -20.74
N ASP A 69 -27.14 19.31 -21.72
CA ASP A 69 -27.46 18.92 -23.10
C ASP A 69 -26.32 18.14 -23.75
N SER A 70 -25.07 18.58 -23.58
CA SER A 70 -23.88 17.91 -24.12
C SER A 70 -23.66 16.55 -23.45
N LEU A 71 -23.85 16.48 -22.13
CA LEU A 71 -23.74 15.25 -21.34
C LEU A 71 -24.82 14.22 -21.68
N ASN A 72 -26.00 14.66 -22.10
CA ASN A 72 -27.12 13.78 -22.45
C ASN A 72 -26.81 12.83 -23.61
N ALA A 73 -25.78 13.13 -24.40
CA ALA A 73 -25.34 12.31 -25.52
C ALA A 73 -24.51 11.08 -25.08
N TYR A 74 -23.95 11.07 -23.86
CA TYR A 74 -23.08 9.99 -23.41
C TYR A 74 -23.87 8.78 -22.91
N PRO A 75 -23.53 7.55 -23.36
CA PRO A 75 -24.10 6.33 -22.81
C PRO A 75 -23.57 6.08 -21.38
N ASN A 76 -24.36 5.42 -20.54
CA ASN A 76 -24.00 5.05 -19.16
C ASN A 76 -23.73 6.24 -18.21
N LEU A 77 -24.44 7.35 -18.42
CA LEU A 77 -24.38 8.53 -17.57
C LEU A 77 -25.74 8.82 -16.93
N GLU A 78 -25.74 9.06 -15.62
CA GLU A 78 -26.90 9.54 -14.87
C GLU A 78 -26.60 10.93 -14.31
N LEU A 79 -27.57 11.85 -14.45
CA LEU A 79 -27.43 13.23 -14.02
C LEU A 79 -28.47 13.57 -12.96
N ALA A 80 -28.07 14.39 -11.98
CA ALA A 80 -28.94 14.94 -10.95
C ALA A 80 -28.61 16.42 -10.70
N LEU A 81 -29.56 17.15 -10.11
CA LEU A 81 -29.38 18.54 -9.69
C LEU A 81 -29.82 18.70 -8.24
N ARG A 82 -28.93 19.18 -7.39
CA ARG A 82 -29.22 19.77 -6.09
C ARG A 82 -28.92 21.27 -6.15
N ALA A 83 -29.76 22.07 -5.50
CA ALA A 83 -29.52 23.50 -5.35
C ALA A 83 -29.63 23.90 -3.88
N TYR A 84 -28.89 24.94 -3.49
CA TYR A 84 -28.91 25.47 -2.13
C TYR A 84 -29.06 26.99 -2.13
N GLY A 85 -29.57 27.53 -1.01
CA GLY A 85 -29.80 28.96 -0.85
C GLY A 85 -30.95 29.51 -1.70
N HIS A 86 -31.83 28.67 -2.24
CA HIS A 86 -32.88 29.11 -3.17
C HIS A 86 -34.29 29.03 -2.58
N GLN A 87 -34.47 28.38 -1.43
CA GLN A 87 -35.79 28.15 -0.86
C GLN A 87 -36.24 29.31 0.04
N HIS A 88 -35.31 29.95 0.74
CA HIS A 88 -35.59 31.03 1.69
C HIS A 88 -34.76 32.28 1.36
N PRO A 89 -35.26 33.49 1.67
CA PRO A 89 -34.49 34.72 1.54
C PRO A 89 -33.34 34.80 2.56
N ASN A 90 -32.28 35.54 2.22
CA ASN A 90 -31.10 35.78 3.08
C ASN A 90 -31.45 36.20 4.51
N SER A 91 -32.50 37.00 4.70
CA SER A 91 -32.93 37.52 6.00
C SER A 91 -33.27 36.44 7.02
N GLU A 92 -33.62 35.23 6.58
CA GLU A 92 -33.97 34.13 7.47
C GLU A 92 -32.74 33.39 8.04
N ASN A 93 -31.54 33.66 7.53
CA ASN A 93 -30.30 33.00 7.99
C ASN A 93 -30.38 31.46 8.00
N ASN A 94 -31.18 30.87 7.09
CA ASN A 94 -31.37 29.43 7.02
C ASN A 94 -30.11 28.74 6.45
N CYS A 95 -29.40 28.04 7.33
CA CYS A 95 -28.17 27.29 7.01
C CYS A 95 -28.41 25.81 6.67
N GLU A 96 -29.67 25.43 6.47
CA GLU A 96 -30.10 24.09 6.04
C GLU A 96 -30.87 24.14 4.71
N ASP A 97 -30.83 25.28 4.00
CA ASP A 97 -31.45 25.47 2.69
C ASP A 97 -30.67 24.70 1.60
N SER A 98 -31.00 23.43 1.43
CA SER A 98 -30.44 22.57 0.37
C SER A 98 -31.42 21.48 -0.03
N LYS A 99 -31.68 21.35 -1.33
CA LYS A 99 -32.66 20.39 -1.84
C LYS A 99 -32.21 19.71 -3.12
N LEU A 100 -32.42 18.39 -3.17
CA LEU A 100 -32.34 17.61 -4.40
C LEU A 100 -33.53 17.99 -5.28
N GLU A 101 -33.25 18.78 -6.31
CA GLU A 101 -34.27 19.35 -7.19
C GLU A 101 -34.63 18.44 -8.33
N VAL A 102 -33.65 17.67 -8.81
CA VAL A 102 -33.85 16.63 -9.82
C VAL A 102 -33.05 15.40 -9.39
N PRO A 103 -33.70 14.25 -9.10
CA PRO A 103 -33.01 13.02 -8.74
C PRO A 103 -32.27 12.42 -9.93
N PHE A 104 -31.36 11.47 -9.65
CA PHE A 104 -30.60 10.76 -10.69
C PHE A 104 -31.52 10.04 -11.68
N ALA A 105 -31.28 10.29 -12.97
CA ALA A 105 -31.87 9.51 -14.05
C ALA A 105 -30.93 9.51 -15.27
N PRO A 106 -31.03 8.48 -16.14
CA PRO A 106 -30.41 8.54 -17.46
C PRO A 106 -31.10 9.59 -18.32
N LYS A 107 -30.34 10.23 -19.21
CA LYS A 107 -30.85 11.25 -20.16
C LYS A 107 -31.65 12.40 -19.50
N ASN A 108 -31.22 12.86 -18.32
CA ASN A 108 -31.99 13.77 -17.46
C ASN A 108 -31.91 15.27 -17.82
N ALA A 109 -31.24 15.64 -18.93
CA ALA A 109 -30.99 17.04 -19.26
C ALA A 109 -32.27 17.90 -19.32
N LYS A 110 -33.36 17.36 -19.89
CA LYS A 110 -34.63 18.09 -20.01
C LYS A 110 -35.22 18.49 -18.66
N ALA A 111 -35.22 17.58 -17.69
CA ALA A 111 -35.77 17.83 -16.36
C ALA A 111 -34.92 18.86 -15.61
N ILE A 112 -33.59 18.73 -15.69
CA ILE A 112 -32.65 19.69 -15.10
C ILE A 112 -32.88 21.09 -15.68
N LYS A 113 -32.95 21.24 -17.01
CA LYS A 113 -33.20 22.54 -17.65
C LYS A 113 -34.53 23.16 -17.26
N ALA A 114 -35.60 22.35 -17.22
CA ALA A 114 -36.92 22.83 -16.80
C ALA A 114 -36.88 23.37 -15.37
N ARG A 115 -36.16 22.67 -14.47
CA ARG A 115 -36.04 23.11 -13.09
C ARG A 115 -35.18 24.37 -12.95
N LEU A 116 -34.04 24.42 -13.63
CA LEU A 116 -33.16 25.60 -13.69
C LEU A 116 -33.88 26.88 -14.14
N ALA A 117 -34.85 26.77 -15.05
CA ALA A 117 -35.63 27.92 -15.52
C ALA A 117 -36.49 28.56 -14.41
N THR A 118 -36.87 27.79 -13.39
CA THR A 118 -37.76 28.22 -12.29
C THR A 118 -37.03 28.64 -11.02
N LEU A 119 -35.76 28.27 -10.88
CA LEU A 119 -34.95 28.60 -9.69
C LEU A 119 -34.60 30.08 -9.65
N LYS A 120 -34.48 30.62 -8.43
CA LYS A 120 -34.09 32.00 -8.15
C LYS A 120 -33.01 32.02 -7.09
N ALA A 121 -32.04 32.93 -7.24
CA ALA A 121 -30.96 33.10 -6.29
C ALA A 121 -31.32 34.12 -5.20
N GLN A 122 -31.31 33.76 -3.91
CA GLN A 122 -31.85 34.66 -2.86
C GLN A 122 -31.39 34.45 -1.39
N GLY A 123 -31.02 33.23 -1.00
CA GLY A 123 -30.74 32.77 0.36
C GLY A 123 -29.26 32.57 0.67
N ASN A 124 -28.95 31.98 1.82
CA ASN A 124 -27.56 31.85 2.30
C ASN A 124 -26.78 30.75 1.57
N THR A 125 -25.50 30.61 1.87
CA THR A 125 -24.56 29.71 1.15
C THR A 125 -24.15 28.49 2.00
N PRO A 126 -25.06 27.54 2.35
CA PRO A 126 -24.76 26.40 3.21
C PRO A 126 -24.05 25.26 2.46
N ILE A 127 -22.78 25.47 2.10
CA ILE A 127 -21.97 24.54 1.29
C ILE A 127 -21.80 23.20 2.00
N THR A 128 -21.36 23.23 3.25
CA THR A 128 -21.08 22.08 4.10
C THR A 128 -22.32 21.20 4.25
N TYR A 129 -23.46 21.80 4.60
CA TYR A 129 -24.72 21.08 4.70
C TYR A 129 -25.12 20.45 3.35
N SER A 130 -24.97 21.20 2.26
CA SER A 130 -25.31 20.72 0.91
C SER A 130 -24.47 19.54 0.46
N ILE A 131 -23.15 19.57 0.72
CA ILE A 131 -22.24 18.46 0.40
C ILE A 131 -22.58 17.23 1.27
N LEU A 132 -22.89 17.42 2.55
CA LEU A 132 -23.32 16.32 3.43
C LEU A 132 -24.62 15.66 2.94
N GLN A 133 -25.63 16.45 2.59
CA GLN A 133 -26.90 15.93 2.05
C GLN A 133 -26.68 15.23 0.70
N SER A 134 -25.81 15.78 -0.14
CA SER A 134 -25.46 15.19 -1.44
C SER A 134 -24.94 13.76 -1.32
N ALA A 135 -24.24 13.43 -0.23
CA ALA A 135 -23.74 12.08 0.00
C ALA A 135 -24.87 11.03 0.10
N GLY A 136 -26.08 11.44 0.50
CA GLY A 136 -27.27 10.59 0.58
C GLY A 136 -28.06 10.50 -0.74
N ASP A 137 -27.79 11.40 -1.69
CA ASP A 137 -28.50 11.43 -2.98
C ASP A 137 -27.94 10.37 -3.96
N PHE A 138 -26.69 9.96 -3.79
CA PHE A 138 -26.08 8.92 -4.62
C PHE A 138 -26.63 7.53 -4.25
N PRO A 139 -27.04 6.71 -5.24
CA PRO A 139 -27.37 5.32 -5.00
C PRO A 139 -26.20 4.56 -4.38
N THR A 140 -26.50 3.60 -3.50
CA THR A 140 -25.52 2.87 -2.67
C THR A 140 -24.79 1.73 -3.40
N ASP A 141 -24.60 1.84 -4.72
CA ASP A 141 -23.81 0.85 -5.46
C ASP A 141 -22.31 1.19 -5.45
N LYS A 142 -21.48 0.15 -5.55
CA LYS A 142 -20.00 0.30 -5.61
C LYS A 142 -19.45 0.19 -7.03
N SER A 143 -20.30 -0.16 -8.00
CA SER A 143 -19.90 -0.35 -9.39
C SER A 143 -19.89 0.95 -10.21
N SER A 144 -20.46 2.03 -9.65
CA SER A 144 -20.62 3.31 -10.34
C SER A 144 -19.62 4.35 -9.84
N ARG A 145 -19.22 5.25 -10.73
CA ARG A 145 -18.35 6.38 -10.41
C ARG A 145 -19.22 7.57 -10.02
N ASN A 146 -19.18 7.98 -8.76
CA ASN A 146 -20.00 9.08 -8.25
C ASN A 146 -19.20 10.37 -8.20
N VAL A 147 -19.63 11.38 -8.93
CA VAL A 147 -18.96 12.69 -9.01
C VAL A 147 -19.94 13.78 -8.61
N LEU A 148 -19.50 14.65 -7.70
CA LEU A 148 -20.20 15.85 -7.28
C LEU A 148 -19.49 17.05 -7.89
N ILE A 149 -20.18 17.81 -8.72
CA ILE A 149 -19.66 19.07 -9.28
C ILE A 149 -20.33 20.21 -8.52
N LEU A 150 -19.56 20.86 -7.64
CA LEU A 150 -20.01 22.02 -6.88
C LEU A 150 -19.76 23.27 -7.70
N ILE A 151 -20.81 24.03 -8.01
CA ILE A 151 -20.73 25.31 -8.72
C ILE A 151 -21.11 26.40 -7.73
N THR A 152 -20.16 27.23 -7.30
CA THR A 152 -20.37 28.27 -6.29
C THR A 152 -19.58 29.53 -6.62
N ASP A 153 -19.94 30.67 -6.04
CA ASP A 153 -19.16 31.90 -6.15
C ASP A 153 -18.23 32.17 -4.96
N GLY A 154 -18.19 31.28 -3.95
CA GLY A 154 -17.18 31.40 -2.91
C GLY A 154 -17.45 30.66 -1.60
N LEU A 155 -17.31 31.39 -0.51
CA LEU A 155 -17.14 30.85 0.84
C LEU A 155 -18.46 30.52 1.53
N GLU A 156 -18.35 29.54 2.41
CA GLU A 156 -19.37 29.15 3.38
C GLU A 156 -19.80 30.35 4.25
N SER A 157 -21.08 30.71 4.21
CA SER A 157 -21.64 31.75 5.09
C SER A 157 -22.20 31.18 6.40
N CYS A 158 -22.28 29.84 6.51
CA CYS A 158 -22.94 29.15 7.62
C CYS A 158 -21.98 28.45 8.61
N LYS A 159 -20.71 28.89 8.66
CA LYS A 159 -19.68 28.43 9.63
C LYS A 159 -19.42 26.91 9.63
N GLY A 160 -19.75 26.21 8.54
CA GLY A 160 -19.41 24.81 8.35
C GLY A 160 -17.93 24.61 8.00
N ASP A 161 -17.47 23.36 8.12
CA ASP A 161 -16.14 22.93 7.66
C ASP A 161 -16.28 22.14 6.35
N PRO A 162 -16.08 22.79 5.19
CA PRO A 162 -16.23 22.11 3.92
C PRO A 162 -15.07 21.11 3.68
N CYS A 163 -13.91 21.32 4.30
CA CYS A 163 -12.76 20.42 4.20
C CYS A 163 -13.04 19.07 4.84
N ALA A 164 -13.46 19.06 6.10
CA ALA A 164 -13.82 17.83 6.83
C ALA A 164 -14.94 17.07 6.09
N THR A 165 -15.89 17.83 5.52
CA THR A 165 -17.00 17.27 4.75
C THR A 165 -16.54 16.63 3.44
N SER A 166 -15.60 17.25 2.72
CA SER A 166 -14.99 16.67 1.51
C SER A 166 -14.33 15.32 1.79
N VAL A 167 -13.57 15.21 2.89
CA VAL A 167 -12.95 13.94 3.30
C VAL A 167 -14.01 12.88 3.59
N ALA A 168 -15.08 13.23 4.31
CA ALA A 168 -16.19 12.31 4.58
C ALA A 168 -16.89 11.84 3.31
N LEU A 169 -17.02 12.71 2.31
CA LEU A 169 -17.62 12.40 1.01
C LEU A 169 -16.74 11.45 0.19
N GLN A 170 -15.42 11.69 0.16
CA GLN A 170 -14.46 10.81 -0.51
C GLN A 170 -14.42 9.40 0.09
N ARG A 171 -14.57 9.28 1.41
CA ARG A 171 -14.72 7.97 2.09
C ARG A 171 -15.99 7.20 1.67
N LYS A 172 -16.98 7.88 1.09
CA LYS A 172 -18.17 7.26 0.48
C LYS A 172 -18.01 7.02 -1.03
N HIS A 173 -16.79 7.12 -1.56
CA HIS A 173 -16.49 7.04 -3.00
C HIS A 173 -17.26 8.06 -3.85
N VAL A 174 -17.50 9.25 -3.29
CA VAL A 174 -18.08 10.38 -4.03
C VAL A 174 -17.02 11.46 -4.19
N PHE A 175 -16.71 11.81 -5.44
CA PHE A 175 -15.61 12.72 -5.76
C PHE A 175 -16.11 14.15 -5.93
N LEU A 176 -15.66 15.04 -5.04
CA LEU A 176 -15.96 16.46 -5.10
C LEU A 176 -15.06 17.17 -6.14
N ARG A 177 -15.69 17.94 -7.03
CA ARG A 177 -15.04 18.83 -8.00
C ARG A 177 -15.58 20.24 -7.82
N PRO A 178 -14.87 21.10 -7.07
CA PRO A 178 -15.26 22.49 -6.87
C PRO A 178 -14.98 23.34 -8.13
N PHE A 179 -16.01 24.04 -8.59
CA PHE A 179 -15.97 25.05 -9.65
C PHE A 179 -16.38 26.38 -9.05
N ILE A 180 -15.45 27.32 -9.07
CA ILE A 180 -15.65 28.61 -8.41
C ILE A 180 -15.78 29.71 -9.46
N ILE A 181 -16.84 30.49 -9.34
CA ILE A 181 -17.20 31.55 -10.26
C ILE A 181 -16.73 32.89 -9.70
N GLY A 182 -15.96 33.63 -10.50
CA GLY A 182 -15.64 35.02 -10.20
C GLY A 182 -14.69 35.21 -9.02
N LEU A 183 -13.86 34.19 -8.71
CA LEU A 183 -12.70 34.36 -7.85
C LEU A 183 -11.70 35.25 -8.59
N GLY A 184 -11.54 36.50 -8.13
CA GLY A 184 -10.52 37.40 -8.67
C GLY A 184 -9.08 36.87 -8.48
N ALA A 185 -8.08 37.71 -8.72
CA ALA A 185 -6.66 37.39 -8.53
C ALA A 185 -6.22 37.25 -7.04
N GLU A 186 -7.15 37.02 -6.12
CA GLU A 186 -6.92 37.00 -4.68
C GLU A 186 -6.52 35.59 -4.22
N ARG A 187 -5.21 35.39 -4.04
CA ARG A 187 -4.55 34.12 -3.72
C ARG A 187 -4.99 33.47 -2.40
N ASP A 188 -5.58 34.22 -1.48
CA ASP A 188 -5.90 33.72 -0.13
C ASP A 188 -7.19 32.88 -0.09
N PHE A 189 -8.12 33.09 -1.03
CA PHE A 189 -9.35 32.30 -1.12
C PHE A 189 -9.10 30.88 -1.65
N GLY A 190 -8.17 30.73 -2.59
CA GLY A 190 -7.81 29.42 -3.16
C GLY A 190 -7.36 28.44 -2.09
N LYS A 191 -6.56 28.90 -1.10
CA LYS A 191 -6.04 28.08 0.00
C LYS A 191 -7.13 27.49 0.89
N GLN A 192 -8.22 28.23 1.12
CA GLN A 192 -9.33 27.76 1.96
C GLN A 192 -10.14 26.64 1.28
N LEU A 193 -10.01 26.49 -0.04
CA LEU A 193 -10.76 25.53 -0.85
C LEU A 193 -9.87 24.42 -1.42
N GLU A 194 -8.54 24.49 -1.24
CA GLU A 194 -7.58 23.43 -1.62
C GLU A 194 -7.91 22.07 -0.99
N CYS A 195 -8.42 22.09 0.24
CA CYS A 195 -8.84 20.88 0.95
C CYS A 195 -10.05 20.16 0.30
N LEU A 196 -10.81 20.86 -0.55
CA LEU A 196 -11.93 20.28 -1.29
C LEU A 196 -11.47 19.48 -2.51
N GLY A 197 -10.17 19.48 -2.78
CA GLY A 197 -9.53 18.88 -3.94
C GLY A 197 -9.08 19.93 -4.94
N GLN A 198 -8.77 19.48 -6.15
CA GLN A 198 -8.42 20.39 -7.24
C GLN A 198 -9.63 21.25 -7.60
N TYR A 199 -9.56 22.54 -7.29
CA TYR A 199 -10.57 23.53 -7.67
C TYR A 199 -10.25 24.17 -9.02
N TYR A 200 -11.29 24.69 -9.64
CA TYR A 200 -11.22 25.33 -10.93
C TYR A 200 -11.75 26.75 -10.82
N ASN A 201 -10.85 27.73 -10.99
CA ASN A 201 -11.21 29.14 -11.06
C ASN A 201 -11.27 29.57 -12.52
N ALA A 202 -12.35 30.25 -12.90
CA ALA A 202 -12.46 30.88 -14.19
C ALA A 202 -12.47 32.40 -14.04
N ALA A 203 -11.51 33.06 -14.68
CA ALA A 203 -11.47 34.52 -14.74
C ALA A 203 -12.63 35.08 -15.59
N ASP A 204 -13.03 34.33 -16.62
CA ASP A 204 -14.05 34.70 -17.60
C ASP A 204 -14.96 33.51 -17.97
N VAL A 205 -16.07 33.81 -18.63
CA VAL A 205 -17.10 32.82 -19.03
C VAL A 205 -16.57 31.75 -19.99
N SER A 206 -15.61 32.09 -20.86
CA SER A 206 -15.05 31.16 -21.85
C SER A 206 -14.08 30.16 -21.21
N THR A 207 -13.27 30.63 -20.26
CA THR A 207 -12.39 29.81 -19.43
C THR A 207 -13.21 28.85 -18.58
N PHE A 208 -14.33 29.31 -17.99
CA PHE A 208 -15.22 28.44 -17.21
C PHE A 208 -15.75 27.26 -18.04
N ARG A 209 -16.25 27.54 -19.26
CA ARG A 209 -16.71 26.50 -20.20
C ARG A 209 -15.63 25.47 -20.45
N THR A 210 -14.44 25.94 -20.83
CA THR A 210 -13.30 25.09 -21.19
C THR A 210 -12.90 24.18 -20.04
N ILE A 211 -12.83 24.72 -18.81
CA ILE A 211 -12.44 23.91 -17.65
C ILE A 211 -13.52 22.88 -17.30
N LEU A 212 -14.79 23.26 -17.37
CA LEU A 212 -15.90 22.35 -17.10
C LEU A 212 -15.95 21.20 -18.11
N ASP A 213 -15.78 21.51 -19.41
CA ASP A 213 -15.67 20.50 -20.47
C ASP A 213 -14.48 19.55 -20.24
N ASN A 214 -13.34 20.08 -19.80
CA ASN A 214 -12.16 19.27 -19.48
C ASN A 214 -12.41 18.31 -18.31
N VAL A 215 -13.02 18.76 -17.21
CA VAL A 215 -13.31 17.89 -16.05
C VAL A 215 -14.28 16.78 -16.42
N ILE A 216 -15.30 17.09 -17.23
CA ILE A 216 -16.23 16.10 -17.76
C ILE A 216 -15.50 15.10 -18.66
N SER A 217 -14.69 15.58 -19.61
CA SER A 217 -13.91 14.72 -20.48
C SER A 217 -13.05 13.76 -19.66
N GLN A 218 -12.30 14.27 -18.68
CA GLN A 218 -11.48 13.47 -17.76
C GLN A 218 -12.32 12.47 -16.93
N THR A 219 -13.56 12.85 -16.58
CA THR A 219 -14.50 12.00 -15.86
C THR A 219 -15.05 10.86 -16.74
N LEU A 220 -15.11 11.04 -18.06
CA LEU A 220 -15.68 10.06 -18.98
C LEU A 220 -14.63 9.23 -19.72
N THR A 221 -13.42 9.75 -19.89
CA THR A 221 -12.32 9.03 -20.55
C THR A 221 -11.68 8.01 -19.62
N LYS A 222 -11.45 6.79 -20.13
CA LYS A 222 -10.70 5.77 -19.40
C LYS A 222 -9.26 6.23 -19.20
N THR A 223 -8.79 6.19 -17.96
CA THR A 223 -7.38 6.40 -17.64
C THR A 223 -6.74 5.05 -17.45
N THR A 224 -5.56 4.86 -18.00
CA THR A 224 -4.82 3.62 -17.85
C THR A 224 -3.46 3.87 -17.25
N VAL A 225 -3.00 2.94 -16.42
CA VAL A 225 -1.72 3.03 -15.73
C VAL A 225 -0.93 1.75 -15.97
N SER A 226 0.26 1.89 -16.51
CA SER A 226 1.26 0.82 -16.61
C SER A 226 2.43 1.16 -15.71
N ILE A 227 2.84 0.21 -14.87
CA ILE A 227 3.96 0.38 -13.94
C ILE A 227 5.16 -0.43 -14.46
N ASN A 228 6.30 0.21 -14.66
CA ASN A 228 7.58 -0.45 -14.92
C ASN A 228 8.40 -0.52 -13.64
N LEU A 229 8.82 -1.72 -13.28
CA LEU A 229 9.76 -1.97 -12.18
C LEU A 229 11.13 -2.31 -12.77
N THR A 230 12.13 -1.51 -12.43
CA THR A 230 13.42 -1.49 -13.13
C THR A 230 14.61 -1.77 -12.22
N ASP A 231 15.71 -2.22 -12.82
CA ASP A 231 17.01 -2.26 -12.15
C ASP A 231 17.66 -0.86 -12.02
N GLU A 232 18.87 -0.81 -11.48
CA GLU A 232 19.64 0.44 -11.35
C GLU A 232 19.89 1.14 -12.69
N ALA A 233 20.03 0.36 -13.77
CA ALA A 233 20.27 0.82 -15.14
C ALA A 233 18.98 1.20 -15.89
N GLY A 234 17.81 1.07 -15.25
CA GLY A 234 16.51 1.41 -15.84
C GLY A 234 15.91 0.34 -16.73
N LYS A 235 16.46 -0.89 -16.74
CA LYS A 235 15.89 -2.00 -17.52
C LYS A 235 14.70 -2.61 -16.77
N PRO A 236 13.55 -2.86 -17.44
CA PRO A 236 12.36 -3.41 -16.81
C PRO A 236 12.50 -4.92 -16.58
N VAL A 237 13.18 -5.29 -15.50
CA VAL A 237 13.52 -6.69 -15.20
C VAL A 237 12.70 -7.29 -14.06
N GLU A 238 12.06 -6.45 -13.25
CA GLU A 238 11.30 -6.89 -12.09
C GLU A 238 9.84 -7.18 -12.42
N SER A 239 9.29 -8.22 -11.78
CA SER A 239 7.89 -8.64 -11.89
C SER A 239 7.49 -9.44 -10.66
N ASN A 240 6.19 -9.69 -10.52
CA ASN A 240 5.59 -10.51 -9.46
C ASN A 240 5.79 -9.93 -8.05
N VAL A 241 5.83 -8.59 -7.96
CA VAL A 241 5.92 -7.86 -6.70
C VAL A 241 4.55 -7.28 -6.39
N ASN A 242 4.06 -7.46 -5.16
CA ASN A 242 2.81 -6.85 -4.74
C ASN A 242 2.93 -5.31 -4.76
N MET A 243 1.93 -4.65 -5.31
CA MET A 243 1.80 -3.21 -5.39
C MET A 243 0.49 -2.80 -4.72
N THR A 244 0.57 -1.81 -3.85
CA THR A 244 -0.59 -1.25 -3.16
C THR A 244 -0.71 0.22 -3.52
N PHE A 245 -1.85 0.61 -4.08
CA PHE A 245 -2.22 2.00 -4.31
C PHE A 245 -2.99 2.49 -3.10
N VAL A 246 -2.42 3.46 -2.39
CA VAL A 246 -2.99 4.03 -1.16
C VAL A 246 -3.54 5.41 -1.51
N ASN A 247 -4.81 5.68 -1.18
CA ASN A 247 -5.41 6.99 -1.42
C ASN A 247 -4.78 8.06 -0.50
N ASN A 248 -4.39 9.20 -1.05
CA ASN A 248 -3.62 10.22 -0.30
C ASN A 248 -4.47 11.03 0.69
N VAL A 249 -5.79 10.98 0.55
CA VAL A 249 -6.73 11.71 1.41
C VAL A 249 -7.24 10.81 2.53
N THR A 250 -7.61 9.57 2.22
CA THR A 250 -8.17 8.63 3.21
C THR A 250 -7.12 7.76 3.88
N GLU A 251 -5.91 7.67 3.31
CA GLU A 251 -4.82 6.76 3.70
C GLU A 251 -5.19 5.26 3.63
N THR A 252 -6.27 4.93 2.91
CA THR A 252 -6.75 3.55 2.74
C THR A 252 -6.16 2.89 1.49
N PRO A 253 -5.82 1.59 1.55
CA PRO A 253 -5.50 0.81 0.35
C PRO A 253 -6.71 0.68 -0.57
N GLU A 254 -6.64 1.24 -1.78
CA GLU A 254 -7.72 1.19 -2.77
C GLU A 254 -7.53 0.05 -3.77
N TYR A 255 -6.29 -0.16 -4.20
CA TYR A 255 -5.96 -1.24 -5.13
C TYR A 255 -4.78 -2.06 -4.66
N ASN A 256 -4.88 -3.37 -4.88
CA ASN A 256 -3.81 -4.32 -4.60
C ASN A 256 -3.62 -5.19 -5.85
N TYR A 257 -2.45 -5.07 -6.46
CA TYR A 257 -2.08 -5.81 -7.65
C TYR A 257 -0.78 -6.57 -7.42
N VAL A 258 -0.61 -7.68 -8.12
CA VAL A 258 0.71 -8.29 -8.27
C VAL A 258 1.24 -7.81 -9.61
N HIS A 259 2.39 -7.14 -9.60
CA HIS A 259 3.00 -6.61 -10.82
C HIS A 259 3.23 -7.72 -11.84
N TYR A 260 2.84 -7.47 -13.09
CA TYR A 260 3.00 -8.39 -14.20
C TYR A 260 3.83 -7.78 -15.31
N ARG A 261 4.58 -8.64 -15.99
CA ARG A 261 5.32 -8.30 -17.21
C ARG A 261 5.26 -9.47 -18.18
N ASP A 262 5.03 -9.18 -19.45
CA ASP A 262 5.06 -10.17 -20.52
C ASP A 262 6.48 -10.61 -20.89
N ALA A 263 6.61 -11.56 -21.81
CA ALA A 263 7.91 -12.07 -22.28
C ALA A 263 8.77 -11.00 -22.96
N GLN A 264 8.15 -9.96 -23.52
CA GLN A 264 8.77 -8.87 -24.27
C GLN A 264 9.25 -7.73 -23.36
N GLY A 265 8.94 -7.76 -22.05
CA GLY A 265 9.35 -6.71 -21.13
C GLY A 265 8.27 -5.66 -20.84
N LYS A 266 7.08 -5.82 -21.41
CA LYS A 266 6.01 -4.84 -21.29
C LYS A 266 5.12 -5.17 -20.08
N PRO A 267 4.82 -4.19 -19.23
CA PRO A 267 3.88 -4.37 -18.14
C PRO A 267 2.44 -4.43 -18.66
N ASP A 268 1.56 -4.96 -17.84
CA ASP A 268 0.12 -4.86 -18.05
C ASP A 268 -0.40 -3.42 -17.90
N VAL A 269 -1.70 -3.29 -18.17
CA VAL A 269 -2.41 -2.02 -18.12
C VAL A 269 -3.47 -2.11 -17.04
N LEU A 270 -3.31 -1.31 -16.00
CA LEU A 270 -4.21 -1.23 -14.86
C LEU A 270 -5.29 -0.18 -15.10
N ASP A 271 -6.51 -0.50 -14.71
CA ASP A 271 -7.64 0.43 -14.68
C ASP A 271 -7.71 1.08 -13.29
N ILE A 272 -7.05 2.23 -13.17
CA ILE A 272 -6.95 3.01 -11.93
C ILE A 272 -7.83 4.25 -12.09
N ASP A 273 -8.67 4.54 -11.10
CA ASP A 273 -9.51 5.74 -11.13
C ASP A 273 -8.68 7.02 -10.98
N ALA A 274 -8.52 7.76 -12.07
CA ALA A 274 -7.73 8.97 -12.09
C ALA A 274 -8.37 10.19 -11.42
N LEU A 275 -9.57 10.07 -10.83
CA LEU A 275 -10.09 11.15 -9.97
C LEU A 275 -9.37 11.24 -8.64
N GLN A 276 -8.73 10.16 -8.21
CA GLN A 276 -8.06 10.09 -6.93
C GLN A 276 -6.56 10.29 -7.09
N SER A 277 -5.95 10.83 -6.05
CA SER A 277 -4.51 10.86 -5.87
C SER A 277 -4.07 9.64 -5.06
N TYR A 278 -3.01 8.98 -5.50
CA TYR A 278 -2.49 7.80 -4.84
C TYR A 278 -1.00 7.90 -4.56
N ASP A 279 -0.59 7.23 -3.50
CA ASP A 279 0.77 6.76 -3.29
C ASP A 279 0.86 5.32 -3.79
N LEU A 280 2.02 4.94 -4.30
CA LEU A 280 2.31 3.56 -4.65
C LEU A 280 3.29 2.97 -3.65
N VAL A 281 2.86 1.92 -2.96
CA VAL A 281 3.74 1.07 -2.16
C VAL A 281 4.09 -0.17 -2.97
N ILE A 282 5.34 -0.27 -3.39
CA ILE A 282 5.90 -1.45 -4.03
C ILE A 282 6.48 -2.32 -2.92
N ASN A 283 5.87 -3.48 -2.67
CA ASN A 283 6.16 -4.34 -1.52
C ASN A 283 7.41 -5.22 -1.76
N THR A 284 8.50 -4.59 -2.17
CA THR A 284 9.85 -5.17 -2.06
C THR A 284 10.24 -5.29 -0.58
N VAL A 285 11.40 -5.89 -0.31
CA VAL A 285 11.93 -6.00 1.06
C VAL A 285 13.28 -5.28 1.16
N PRO A 286 13.36 -4.08 1.78
CA PRO A 286 12.26 -3.28 2.34
C PRO A 286 11.34 -2.68 1.27
N PRO A 287 10.12 -2.22 1.65
CA PRO A 287 9.16 -1.64 0.70
C PRO A 287 9.63 -0.29 0.17
N VAL A 288 9.32 -0.01 -1.09
CA VAL A 288 9.56 1.28 -1.75
C VAL A 288 8.23 2.02 -1.88
N ARG A 289 8.12 3.20 -1.26
CA ARG A 289 6.94 4.07 -1.36
C ARG A 289 7.21 5.24 -2.30
N GLN A 290 6.27 5.50 -3.20
CA GLN A 290 6.28 6.65 -4.10
C GLN A 290 5.07 7.50 -3.80
N ALA A 291 5.32 8.71 -3.32
CA ALA A 291 4.26 9.64 -2.96
C ALA A 291 3.72 10.37 -4.19
N ASN A 292 2.41 10.67 -4.18
CA ASN A 292 1.75 11.50 -5.18
C ASN A 292 2.00 11.05 -6.63
N LEU A 293 1.49 9.89 -7.00
CA LEU A 293 1.61 9.33 -8.34
C LEU A 293 1.16 10.33 -9.42
N PRO A 294 1.99 10.61 -10.43
CA PRO A 294 1.69 11.62 -11.45
C PRO A 294 0.78 11.05 -12.55
N ILE A 295 -0.42 10.61 -12.16
CA ILE A 295 -1.43 10.09 -13.09
C ILE A 295 -2.10 11.28 -13.80
N ARG A 296 -2.05 11.26 -15.13
CA ARG A 296 -2.74 12.22 -16.00
C ARG A 296 -4.11 11.64 -16.40
N PRO A 297 -5.22 12.23 -15.96
CA PRO A 297 -6.55 11.75 -16.31
C PRO A 297 -6.79 11.72 -17.83
N GLY A 298 -7.50 10.69 -18.30
CA GLY A 298 -7.87 10.49 -19.70
C GLY A 298 -6.73 10.12 -20.64
N LYS A 299 -5.55 9.79 -20.10
CA LYS A 299 -4.37 9.41 -20.88
C LYS A 299 -3.87 8.02 -20.47
N ALA A 300 -3.08 7.42 -21.35
CA ALA A 300 -2.23 6.30 -20.97
C ALA A 300 -1.04 6.83 -20.17
N ASN A 301 -0.85 6.29 -18.97
CA ASN A 301 0.23 6.66 -18.06
C ASN A 301 1.22 5.51 -17.96
N VAL A 302 2.49 5.78 -18.23
CA VAL A 302 3.57 4.82 -18.03
C VAL A 302 4.48 5.37 -16.94
N LEU A 303 4.45 4.74 -15.77
CA LEU A 303 5.21 5.15 -14.59
C LEU A 303 6.33 4.16 -14.36
N THR A 304 7.54 4.64 -14.07
CA THR A 304 8.74 3.80 -13.96
C THR A 304 9.43 4.03 -12.63
N TYR A 305 9.71 2.94 -11.91
CA TYR A 305 10.33 2.98 -10.58
C TYR A 305 11.51 2.02 -10.50
N LYS A 306 12.58 2.44 -9.83
CA LYS A 306 13.77 1.62 -9.59
C LYS A 306 13.54 0.76 -8.36
N THR A 307 13.56 -0.55 -8.55
CA THR A 307 13.39 -1.54 -7.50
C THR A 307 14.32 -2.73 -7.73
N PRO A 308 15.63 -2.52 -7.89
CA PRO A 308 16.55 -3.62 -8.17
C PRO A 308 16.49 -4.66 -7.04
N GLN A 309 16.41 -5.95 -7.37
CA GLN A 309 16.33 -7.02 -6.37
C GLN A 309 17.35 -8.13 -6.62
N GLY A 310 17.90 -8.66 -5.54
CA GLY A 310 18.67 -9.91 -5.51
C GLY A 310 18.08 -10.88 -4.49
N THR A 311 18.61 -12.09 -4.42
CA THR A 311 18.13 -13.14 -3.51
C THR A 311 19.13 -13.37 -2.38
N LEU A 312 18.68 -13.26 -1.13
CA LEU A 312 19.38 -13.82 0.02
C LEU A 312 19.00 -15.30 0.16
N ALA A 313 19.99 -16.18 0.19
CA ALA A 313 19.81 -17.60 0.49
C ALA A 313 20.44 -17.92 1.85
N LEU A 314 19.62 -18.24 2.85
CA LEU A 314 20.11 -18.69 4.16
C LEU A 314 20.31 -20.20 4.11
N GLN A 315 21.55 -20.64 4.19
CA GLN A 315 21.91 -22.04 4.00
C GLN A 315 22.29 -22.70 5.33
N SER A 316 21.77 -23.91 5.54
CA SER A 316 22.17 -24.74 6.68
C SER A 316 23.59 -25.27 6.49
N PRO A 317 24.38 -25.40 7.58
CA PRO A 317 25.63 -26.14 7.53
C PRO A 317 25.38 -27.61 7.16
N ASN A 318 26.40 -28.25 6.61
CA ASN A 318 26.36 -29.65 6.21
C ASN A 318 26.50 -30.60 7.43
N ILE A 319 25.49 -30.62 8.30
CA ILE A 319 25.41 -31.48 9.49
C ILE A 319 23.94 -31.89 9.75
N SER A 320 23.71 -33.18 10.00
CA SER A 320 22.37 -33.73 10.23
C SER A 320 22.37 -34.80 11.34
N PRO A 321 21.51 -34.68 12.37
CA PRO A 321 20.66 -33.52 12.64
C PRO A 321 21.50 -32.31 13.05
N ASN A 322 21.05 -31.10 12.71
CA ASN A 322 21.68 -29.88 13.22
C ASN A 322 21.36 -29.74 14.73
N PRO A 323 22.38 -29.72 15.62
CA PRO A 323 22.17 -29.59 17.06
C PRO A 323 21.39 -28.34 17.50
N TYR A 324 21.39 -27.26 16.71
CA TYR A 324 20.55 -26.08 16.98
C TYR A 324 19.08 -26.25 16.60
N GLY A 325 18.71 -27.32 15.88
CA GLY A 325 17.40 -27.42 15.26
C GLY A 325 17.20 -26.33 14.20
N LYS A 326 16.11 -25.56 14.34
CA LYS A 326 15.78 -24.46 13.43
C LYS A 326 16.46 -23.17 13.87
N VAL A 327 17.47 -22.74 13.12
CA VAL A 327 18.12 -21.44 13.32
C VAL A 327 17.35 -20.35 12.60
N GLN A 328 17.18 -19.21 13.26
CA GLN A 328 16.61 -17.99 12.68
C GLN A 328 17.71 -16.97 12.37
N ALA A 329 17.44 -16.11 11.41
CA ALA A 329 18.29 -14.98 11.05
C ALA A 329 17.46 -13.69 11.02
N VAL A 330 18.06 -12.61 11.53
CA VAL A 330 17.51 -11.26 11.46
C VAL A 330 18.33 -10.48 10.44
N VAL A 331 17.65 -9.85 9.47
CA VAL A 331 18.29 -9.05 8.43
C VAL A 331 18.00 -7.58 8.68
N ARG A 332 19.03 -6.74 8.66
CA ARG A 332 18.94 -5.29 8.81
C ARG A 332 19.67 -4.60 7.66
N ALA A 333 19.16 -3.46 7.20
CA ALA A 333 19.91 -2.63 6.27
C ALA A 333 21.12 -2.03 7.01
N GLN A 334 22.26 -1.90 6.32
CA GLN A 334 23.48 -1.39 6.96
C GLN A 334 23.25 0.01 7.53
N GLY A 335 23.61 0.21 8.81
CA GLY A 335 23.41 1.49 9.52
C GLY A 335 21.98 1.74 10.01
N ASN A 336 21.03 0.83 9.75
CA ASN A 336 19.66 0.93 10.25
C ASN A 336 19.39 -0.19 11.27
N PRO A 337 19.07 0.14 12.54
CA PRO A 337 18.80 -0.86 13.56
C PRO A 337 17.47 -1.61 13.36
N ALA A 338 16.58 -1.11 12.50
CA ALA A 338 15.30 -1.75 12.23
C ALA A 338 15.47 -3.07 11.46
N THR A 339 14.79 -4.09 11.94
CA THR A 339 14.69 -5.37 11.24
C THR A 339 13.91 -5.19 9.94
N VAL A 340 14.55 -5.56 8.83
CA VAL A 340 13.93 -5.58 7.50
C VAL A 340 13.11 -6.86 7.33
N VAL A 341 13.68 -8.00 7.73
CA VAL A 341 13.00 -9.31 7.69
C VAL A 341 13.62 -10.27 8.69
N SER A 342 12.83 -11.22 9.20
CA SER A 342 13.29 -12.36 9.99
C SER A 342 12.92 -13.65 9.27
N LEU A 343 13.88 -14.57 9.15
CA LEU A 343 13.77 -15.76 8.31
C LEU A 343 14.36 -16.97 9.02
N ASN A 344 13.83 -18.16 8.71
CA ASN A 344 14.50 -19.40 9.11
C ASN A 344 15.66 -19.70 8.13
N VAL A 345 16.75 -20.24 8.65
CA VAL A 345 17.80 -20.84 7.82
C VAL A 345 17.20 -22.01 7.03
N GLY A 346 17.55 -22.12 5.75
CA GLY A 346 16.94 -23.01 4.76
C GLY A 346 15.99 -22.29 3.80
N THR A 347 15.77 -20.98 3.96
CA THR A 347 14.88 -20.19 3.10
C THR A 347 15.63 -19.28 2.14
N LYS A 348 14.95 -18.88 1.05
CA LYS A 348 15.39 -17.85 0.12
C LYS A 348 14.43 -16.67 0.19
N GLN A 349 14.96 -15.45 0.12
CA GLN A 349 14.18 -14.22 0.17
C GLN A 349 14.73 -13.21 -0.83
N LYS A 350 13.86 -12.63 -1.68
CA LYS A 350 14.24 -11.47 -2.48
C LYS A 350 14.36 -10.24 -1.58
N LEU A 351 15.45 -9.50 -1.73
CA LEU A 351 15.70 -8.23 -1.06
C LEU A 351 15.99 -7.18 -2.12
N LEU A 352 15.67 -5.92 -1.81
CA LEU A 352 16.13 -4.77 -2.58
C LEU A 352 17.68 -4.79 -2.62
N ALA A 353 18.28 -4.37 -3.73
CA ALA A 353 19.72 -4.27 -3.83
C ALA A 353 20.26 -3.25 -2.82
N GLY A 354 21.38 -3.59 -2.16
CA GLY A 354 21.92 -2.80 -1.06
C GLY A 354 22.81 -3.61 -0.12
N ASN A 355 23.31 -2.95 0.92
CA ASN A 355 24.15 -3.58 1.94
C ASN A 355 23.34 -3.92 3.18
N TYR A 356 23.57 -5.11 3.72
CA TYR A 356 22.82 -5.67 4.84
C TYR A 356 23.74 -6.30 5.88
N GLU A 357 23.25 -6.31 7.12
CA GLU A 357 23.77 -7.14 8.20
C GLU A 357 22.79 -8.29 8.45
N VAL A 358 23.29 -9.53 8.37
CA VAL A 358 22.55 -10.75 8.68
C VAL A 358 23.05 -11.28 10.01
N GLU A 359 22.22 -11.21 11.04
CA GLU A 359 22.46 -11.75 12.37
C GLU A 359 21.85 -13.14 12.48
N LEU A 360 22.68 -14.17 12.48
CA LEU A 360 22.30 -15.55 12.72
C LEU A 360 22.20 -15.78 14.23
N LEU A 361 21.03 -16.26 14.67
CA LEU A 361 20.71 -16.50 16.09
C LEU A 361 21.30 -17.84 16.57
N THR A 362 22.59 -18.04 16.32
CA THR A 362 23.41 -19.13 16.86
C THR A 362 23.96 -18.76 18.24
N LEU A 363 24.69 -19.68 18.88
CA LEU A 363 25.36 -19.42 20.16
C LEU A 363 26.88 -19.61 20.07
N PRO A 364 27.70 -18.55 20.16
CA PRO A 364 27.34 -17.13 20.12
C PRO A 364 26.71 -16.72 18.78
N ARG A 365 26.05 -15.55 18.78
CA ARG A 365 25.44 -14.95 17.59
C ARG A 365 26.51 -14.60 16.56
N ILE A 366 26.20 -14.77 15.28
CA ILE A 366 27.09 -14.43 14.16
C ILE A 366 26.46 -13.30 13.36
N VAL A 367 27.21 -12.23 13.12
CA VAL A 367 26.80 -11.14 12.23
C VAL A 367 27.65 -11.19 10.96
N ARG A 368 26.99 -11.21 9.79
CA ARG A 368 27.64 -11.16 8.48
C ARG A 368 27.19 -9.90 7.73
N ARG A 369 28.15 -9.15 7.20
CA ARG A 369 27.90 -8.04 6.28
C ARG A 369 27.89 -8.58 4.86
N ILE A 370 26.84 -8.28 4.11
CA ILE A 370 26.64 -8.74 2.73
C ILE A 370 26.17 -7.59 1.85
N SER A 371 26.35 -7.76 0.53
CA SER A 371 25.82 -6.87 -0.49
C SER A 371 24.91 -7.66 -1.42
N ILE A 372 23.63 -7.29 -1.48
CA ILE A 372 22.65 -7.83 -2.43
C ILE A 372 22.75 -7.04 -3.73
N ARG A 373 22.84 -7.74 -4.85
CA ARG A 373 22.95 -7.16 -6.20
C ARG A 373 21.85 -7.68 -7.12
N GLN A 374 21.50 -6.89 -8.13
CA GLN A 374 20.46 -7.21 -9.11
C GLN A 374 20.61 -8.62 -9.68
N GLY A 375 19.56 -9.43 -9.56
CA GLY A 375 19.46 -10.78 -10.11
C GLY A 375 20.41 -11.82 -9.51
N GLN A 376 21.28 -11.44 -8.57
CA GLN A 376 22.27 -12.35 -7.98
C GLN A 376 21.71 -13.03 -6.72
N GLU A 377 22.13 -14.27 -6.50
CA GLU A 377 21.91 -14.99 -5.25
C GLU A 377 23.14 -14.83 -4.33
N THR A 378 22.92 -14.34 -3.11
CA THR A 378 23.93 -14.18 -2.06
C THR A 378 23.65 -15.19 -0.96
N ALA A 379 24.55 -16.16 -0.80
CA ALA A 379 24.43 -17.19 0.22
C ALA A 379 25.05 -16.74 1.56
N VAL A 380 24.33 -17.00 2.65
CA VAL A 380 24.84 -16.83 4.02
C VAL A 380 24.65 -18.12 4.79
N THR A 381 25.71 -18.57 5.44
CA THR A 381 25.71 -19.77 6.29
C THR A 381 26.55 -19.54 7.55
N TYR A 382 26.59 -20.54 8.43
CA TYR A 382 27.40 -20.60 9.63
C TYR A 382 28.07 -21.96 9.72
N ASP A 383 29.08 -22.08 10.58
CA ASP A 383 29.80 -23.33 10.76
C ASP A 383 28.95 -24.36 11.49
N ALA A 384 29.13 -25.65 11.18
CA ALA A 384 28.46 -26.71 11.92
C ALA A 384 28.82 -26.58 13.42
N PRO A 385 27.83 -26.51 14.33
CA PRO A 385 28.10 -26.37 15.76
C PRO A 385 28.75 -27.63 16.32
N GLY A 386 29.51 -27.47 17.40
CA GLY A 386 29.85 -28.55 18.30
C GLY A 386 28.93 -28.55 19.52
N THR A 387 29.17 -29.47 20.44
CA THR A 387 28.37 -29.61 21.66
C THR A 387 29.25 -29.44 22.89
N LEU A 388 28.92 -28.49 23.76
CA LEU A 388 29.47 -28.43 25.11
C LEU A 388 28.68 -29.39 26.01
N ASN A 389 29.39 -30.27 26.71
CA ASN A 389 28.82 -31.14 27.71
C ASN A 389 29.50 -30.89 29.07
N ILE A 390 28.82 -30.17 29.97
CA ILE A 390 29.29 -30.03 31.35
C ILE A 390 28.71 -31.19 32.15
N VAL A 391 29.60 -32.08 32.61
CA VAL A 391 29.19 -33.32 33.29
C VAL A 391 28.95 -33.14 34.77
N THR A 392 29.58 -32.13 35.38
CA THR A 392 29.47 -31.84 36.81
C THR A 392 28.12 -31.19 37.12
N ASP A 393 27.42 -31.72 38.11
CA ASP A 393 26.11 -31.25 38.56
C ASP A 393 26.22 -30.56 39.91
N LEU A 394 26.43 -29.25 39.90
CA LEU A 394 26.56 -28.41 41.09
C LEU A 394 25.59 -27.24 41.01
N LYS A 395 25.08 -26.83 42.18
CA LYS A 395 24.36 -25.56 42.33
C LYS A 395 25.36 -24.43 42.48
N GLY A 396 25.14 -23.34 41.76
CA GLY A 396 26.06 -22.21 41.81
C GLY A 396 25.85 -21.20 40.70
N TYR A 397 26.87 -20.38 40.47
CA TYR A 397 26.82 -19.26 39.55
C TYR A 397 27.97 -19.39 38.59
N GLY A 398 27.68 -19.42 37.29
CA GLY A 398 28.73 -19.43 36.29
C GLY A 398 28.29 -18.95 34.92
N SER A 399 29.30 -18.57 34.15
CA SER A 399 29.14 -18.03 32.81
C SER A 399 30.18 -18.62 31.87
N ILE A 400 29.81 -18.69 30.60
CA ILE A 400 30.68 -19.06 29.50
C ILE A 400 31.04 -17.78 28.73
N TYR A 401 32.32 -17.62 28.46
CA TYR A 401 32.89 -16.53 27.68
C TYR A 401 33.56 -17.09 26.43
N ARG A 402 33.43 -16.40 25.29
CA ARG A 402 34.25 -16.63 24.11
C ARG A 402 35.58 -15.89 24.29
N LEU A 403 36.68 -16.54 23.99
CA LEU A 403 38.01 -15.92 23.96
C LEU A 403 38.25 -15.34 22.56
N ASN A 404 38.56 -14.04 22.51
CA ASN A 404 38.82 -13.31 21.27
C ASN A 404 40.32 -13.35 20.93
N ASN A 405 40.66 -12.98 19.69
CA ASN A 405 42.05 -13.00 19.21
C ASN A 405 42.92 -11.90 19.86
N ASP A 406 42.30 -10.87 20.41
CA ASP A 406 42.95 -9.74 21.11
C ASP A 406 43.08 -9.97 22.62
N GLU A 407 43.02 -11.23 23.06
CA GLU A 407 43.05 -11.68 24.46
C GLU A 407 41.85 -11.22 25.32
N SER A 408 40.93 -10.42 24.75
CA SER A 408 39.67 -10.08 25.40
C SER A 408 38.73 -11.29 25.44
N GLN A 409 37.66 -11.19 26.24
CA GLN A 409 36.62 -12.21 26.29
C GLN A 409 35.23 -11.58 26.22
N THR A 410 34.32 -12.26 25.52
CA THR A 410 32.93 -11.82 25.36
C THR A 410 32.00 -12.79 26.06
N TRP A 411 31.08 -12.28 26.88
CA TRP A 411 30.06 -13.10 27.52
C TRP A 411 29.15 -13.80 26.48
N VAL A 412 28.82 -15.07 26.69
CA VAL A 412 28.03 -15.90 25.76
C VAL A 412 26.77 -16.48 26.40
N TYR A 413 26.91 -17.07 27.59
CA TYR A 413 25.83 -17.84 28.21
C TYR A 413 26.00 -17.91 29.73
N ASN A 414 24.89 -17.88 30.48
CA ASN A 414 24.89 -18.15 31.92
C ASN A 414 24.40 -19.58 32.17
N LEU A 415 25.12 -20.31 33.02
CA LEU A 415 24.68 -21.63 33.47
C LEU A 415 23.43 -21.50 34.35
N PRO A 416 22.49 -22.46 34.29
CA PRO A 416 21.36 -22.50 35.22
C PRO A 416 21.85 -22.64 36.66
N GLU A 417 21.32 -21.82 37.58
CA GLU A 417 21.82 -21.81 38.97
C GLU A 417 21.48 -23.09 39.75
N GLY A 418 20.39 -23.76 39.37
CA GLY A 418 19.93 -25.00 40.01
C GLY A 418 20.76 -26.24 39.62
N SER A 419 21.48 -26.19 38.50
CA SER A 419 22.36 -27.27 38.04
C SER A 419 23.32 -26.76 36.97
N SER A 420 24.61 -26.94 37.19
CA SER A 420 25.65 -26.62 36.22
C SER A 420 25.74 -27.63 35.07
N LYS A 421 25.01 -28.75 35.13
CA LYS A 421 25.03 -29.79 34.11
C LYS A 421 24.27 -29.31 32.88
N VAL A 422 24.96 -29.17 31.75
CA VAL A 422 24.37 -28.69 30.50
C VAL A 422 24.88 -29.47 29.30
N ASN A 423 23.99 -29.68 28.32
CA ASN A 423 24.31 -30.16 26.98
C ASN A 423 23.88 -29.06 26.00
N LEU A 424 24.85 -28.29 25.50
CA LEU A 424 24.61 -27.01 24.85
C LEU A 424 25.31 -26.97 23.47
N PRO A 425 24.57 -26.85 22.35
CA PRO A 425 25.19 -26.63 21.06
C PRO A 425 25.82 -25.23 20.98
N MET A 426 27.04 -25.15 20.46
CA MET A 426 27.83 -23.92 20.38
C MET A 426 28.62 -23.83 19.07
N GLN A 427 28.84 -22.60 18.58
CA GLN A 427 29.69 -22.37 17.42
C GLN A 427 31.15 -22.69 17.74
N PRO A 428 31.94 -23.14 16.76
CA PRO A 428 33.35 -23.43 16.95
C PRO A 428 34.13 -22.22 17.49
N GLY A 429 35.08 -22.47 18.38
CA GLY A 429 35.89 -21.41 18.98
C GLY A 429 36.52 -21.82 20.31
N ALA A 430 37.36 -20.93 20.84
CA ALA A 430 37.93 -21.04 22.17
C ALA A 430 37.02 -20.35 23.20
N TYR A 431 36.81 -21.00 24.33
CA TYR A 431 35.89 -20.56 25.37
C TYR A 431 36.50 -20.72 26.76
N ARG A 432 35.90 -20.02 27.72
CA ARG A 432 36.22 -20.09 29.13
C ARG A 432 34.94 -20.24 29.94
N LEU A 433 34.92 -21.24 30.81
CA LEU A 433 33.94 -21.43 31.85
C LEU A 433 34.47 -20.80 33.14
N VAL A 434 33.64 -20.00 33.80
CA VAL A 434 33.93 -19.40 35.12
C VAL A 434 32.78 -19.79 36.02
N PHE A 435 33.04 -20.48 37.13
CA PHE A 435 31.98 -20.99 38.01
C PHE A 435 32.39 -20.99 39.49
N ARG A 436 31.44 -20.68 40.37
CA ARG A 436 31.56 -20.91 41.81
C ARG A 436 30.32 -21.64 42.32
N THR A 437 30.48 -22.50 43.32
CA THR A 437 29.33 -23.14 43.97
C THR A 437 28.52 -22.12 44.77
N ALA A 438 27.23 -22.39 44.97
CA ALA A 438 26.35 -21.54 45.77
C ALA A 438 26.79 -21.47 47.24
N THR A 439 27.46 -22.52 47.74
CA THR A 439 27.98 -22.63 49.11
C THR A 439 29.37 -22.03 49.30
N ALA A 440 30.02 -21.56 48.24
CA ALA A 440 31.34 -20.94 48.34
C ALA A 440 31.28 -19.63 49.15
N THR A 441 32.19 -19.46 50.11
CA THR A 441 32.23 -18.32 51.04
C THR A 441 33.02 -17.12 50.50
N GLY A 442 33.43 -17.14 49.22
CA GLY A 442 34.17 -16.03 48.60
C GLY A 442 34.43 -16.25 47.12
N SER A 443 34.68 -15.16 46.39
CA SER A 443 34.94 -15.18 44.94
C SER A 443 36.24 -15.90 44.57
N LYS A 444 37.24 -15.95 45.46
CA LYS A 444 38.50 -16.66 45.25
C LYS A 444 38.37 -18.17 45.00
N PHE A 445 37.21 -18.76 45.32
CA PHE A 445 36.91 -20.19 45.09
C PHE A 445 36.29 -20.45 43.71
N THR A 446 36.38 -19.48 42.80
CA THR A 446 35.95 -19.63 41.42
C THR A 446 36.89 -20.56 40.67
N ASP A 447 36.33 -21.59 40.03
CA ASP A 447 37.05 -22.43 39.07
C ASP A 447 36.95 -21.81 37.68
N VAL A 448 38.06 -21.86 36.94
CA VAL A 448 38.19 -21.30 35.60
C VAL A 448 38.74 -22.36 34.66
N ARG A 449 37.99 -22.70 33.61
CA ARG A 449 38.37 -23.74 32.64
C ARG A 449 38.29 -23.21 31.22
N ASN A 450 39.42 -23.25 30.51
CA ASN A 450 39.43 -23.00 29.07
C ASN A 450 39.14 -24.30 28.32
N PHE A 451 38.35 -24.22 27.25
CA PHE A 451 38.03 -25.33 26.38
C PHE A 451 37.82 -24.85 24.94
N THR A 452 37.77 -25.77 23.99
CA THR A 452 37.56 -25.46 22.58
C THR A 452 36.39 -26.26 22.05
N ILE A 453 35.46 -25.60 21.37
CA ILE A 453 34.39 -26.26 20.62
C ILE A 453 34.85 -26.45 19.17
N ARG A 454 34.71 -27.68 18.66
CA ARG A 454 35.00 -28.05 17.27
C ARG A 454 33.71 -28.50 16.58
N SER A 455 33.59 -28.22 15.29
CA SER A 455 32.41 -28.57 14.50
C SER A 455 32.07 -30.06 14.59
N GLY A 456 30.81 -30.37 14.89
CA GLY A 456 30.29 -31.74 14.96
C GLY A 456 30.85 -32.60 16.10
N GLN A 457 31.65 -32.03 17.01
CA GLN A 457 32.27 -32.78 18.12
C GLN A 457 31.70 -32.35 19.48
N THR A 458 31.66 -33.31 20.41
CA THR A 458 31.32 -33.05 21.82
C THR A 458 32.58 -32.73 22.62
N SER A 459 32.57 -31.61 23.33
CA SER A 459 33.62 -31.17 24.25
C SER A 459 33.12 -31.29 25.68
N SER A 460 33.67 -32.23 26.43
CA SER A 460 33.28 -32.46 27.82
C SER A 460 34.16 -31.64 28.78
N VAL A 461 33.53 -30.91 29.70
CA VAL A 461 34.22 -30.08 30.70
C VAL A 461 33.77 -30.50 32.10
N SER A 462 34.74 -30.70 33.00
CA SER A 462 34.50 -30.92 34.43
C SER A 462 35.04 -29.74 35.24
N MET A 463 34.31 -29.37 36.29
CA MET A 463 34.70 -28.31 37.22
C MET A 463 35.36 -28.91 38.46
N PHE A 464 36.31 -28.17 39.05
CA PHE A 464 37.05 -28.52 40.26
C PHE A 464 37.84 -29.85 40.17
N SER A 465 38.14 -30.31 38.95
CA SER A 465 39.05 -31.44 38.71
C SER A 465 40.51 -31.01 38.95
N LYS A 466 41.33 -31.89 39.53
CA LYS A 466 42.77 -31.63 39.73
C LYS A 466 43.52 -31.56 38.41
#